data_AF-A0A497C8N7-F1
#
_entry.id   AF-A0A497C8N7-F1
#
_cell.length_a   1.000
_cell.length_b   1.000
_cell.length_c   1.000
_cell.angle_alpha   90.00
_cell.angle_beta   90.00
_cell.angle_gamma   90.00
#
_symmetry.space_group_name_H-M   'P 1'
#
loop_
_entity.id
_entity.type
_entity.pdbx_description
1 polymer ?
#
loop_
_entity_poly.entity_id
_entity_poly.type
_entity_poly.pdbx_seq_one_letter_code
_entity_poly.pdbx_strand_id
1 'polypeptide(L)'
;MIMADKHSSENKTCPRCQTGLMSLKYQTYFTWVKETMLTVPDFPVWVCLMCDYKEYDARAIAWLQHVLERRDQQTRVDQGTSPKIQYYSPAPNSFFTIN
;
A
#
# COMPACT_ATOMS: atom_id res chain seq x y z
N MET A 1 19.78 -27.33 16.61
CA MET A 1 18.36 -27.41 17.02
C MET A 1 17.62 -26.39 16.16
N ILE A 2 16.76 -26.89 15.27
CA ILE A 2 16.07 -26.13 14.22
C ILE A 2 14.99 -25.25 14.89
N MET A 3 15.07 -23.94 14.75
CA MET A 3 13.93 -23.05 14.97
C MET A 3 13.38 -22.74 13.58
N ALA A 4 12.35 -23.49 13.19
CA ALA A 4 11.60 -23.22 11.99
C ALA A 4 10.91 -21.86 12.17
N ASP A 5 11.26 -20.88 11.33
CA ASP A 5 10.48 -19.67 11.16
C ASP A 5 9.12 -20.07 10.60
N LYS A 6 8.19 -20.29 11.52
CA LYS A 6 6.79 -20.54 11.28
C LYS A 6 6.22 -19.27 10.64
N HIS A 7 6.33 -19.16 9.31
CA HIS A 7 5.44 -18.32 8.53
C HIS A 7 4.04 -18.90 8.68
N SER A 8 3.38 -18.52 9.78
CA SER A 8 1.98 -18.74 10.01
C SER A 8 1.25 -18.18 8.81
N SER A 9 0.83 -19.07 7.91
CA SER A 9 -0.19 -18.82 6.90
C SER A 9 -1.50 -18.58 7.65
N GLU A 10 -1.57 -17.43 8.32
CA GLU A 10 -2.81 -16.93 8.89
C GLU A 10 -3.69 -16.63 7.68
N ASN A 11 -4.57 -17.58 7.39
CA ASN A 11 -5.38 -17.60 6.20
C ASN A 11 -6.41 -16.48 6.34
N LYS A 12 -6.06 -15.27 5.89
CA LYS A 12 -6.91 -14.10 6.04
C LYS A 12 -8.17 -14.28 5.21
N THR A 13 -9.31 -14.35 5.89
CA THR A 13 -10.62 -14.31 5.23
C THR A 13 -10.84 -12.93 4.62
N CYS A 14 -11.41 -12.89 3.42
CA CYS A 14 -11.70 -11.66 2.72
C CYS A 14 -12.75 -10.83 3.48
N PRO A 15 -12.48 -9.56 3.80
CA PRO A 15 -13.45 -8.71 4.51
C PRO A 15 -14.66 -8.33 3.65
N ARG A 16 -14.54 -8.40 2.31
CA ARG A 16 -15.62 -8.06 1.38
C ARG A 16 -16.66 -9.18 1.27
N CYS A 17 -16.23 -10.39 0.93
CA CYS A 17 -17.16 -11.51 0.70
C CYS A 17 -17.30 -12.47 1.89
N GLN A 18 -16.43 -12.38 2.90
CA GLN A 18 -16.41 -13.22 4.11
C GLN A 18 -16.27 -14.74 3.87
N THR A 19 -16.16 -15.16 2.61
CA THR A 19 -16.06 -16.57 2.20
C THR A 19 -14.70 -16.88 1.58
N GLY A 20 -14.16 -15.95 0.80
CA GLY A 20 -12.92 -16.16 0.07
C GLY A 20 -11.68 -15.99 0.93
N LEU A 21 -10.59 -16.64 0.53
CA LEU A 21 -9.27 -16.48 1.15
C LEU A 21 -8.46 -15.41 0.42
N MET A 22 -7.71 -14.62 1.17
CA MET A 22 -6.78 -13.65 0.64
C MET A 22 -5.44 -14.32 0.32
N SER A 23 -4.94 -14.11 -0.90
CA SER A 23 -3.64 -14.61 -1.37
C SER A 23 -2.70 -13.45 -1.64
N LEU A 24 -1.45 -13.54 -1.19
CA LEU A 24 -0.43 -12.53 -1.47
C LEU A 24 0.00 -12.60 -2.94
N LYS A 25 -0.04 -11.46 -3.62
CA LYS A 25 0.42 -11.23 -5.00
C LYS A 25 1.29 -9.97 -5.04
N TYR A 26 1.95 -9.76 -6.16
CA TYR A 26 2.77 -8.59 -6.41
C TYR A 26 2.28 -7.89 -7.68
N GLN A 27 2.00 -6.60 -7.59
CA GLN A 27 1.45 -5.81 -8.69
C GLN A 27 1.98 -4.38 -8.62
N THR A 28 1.92 -3.64 -9.73
CA THR A 28 2.33 -2.24 -9.74
C THR A 28 1.40 -1.40 -8.87
N TYR A 29 1.97 -0.68 -7.91
CA TYR A 29 1.27 0.31 -7.11
C TYR A 29 1.47 1.70 -7.71
N PHE A 30 0.36 2.40 -7.92
CA PHE A 30 0.34 3.77 -8.44
C PHE A 30 -0.04 4.70 -7.31
N THR A 31 0.77 5.73 -7.08
CA THR A 31 0.46 6.77 -6.11
C THR A 31 0.85 8.13 -6.66
N TRP A 32 0.14 9.16 -6.22
CA TRP A 32 0.52 10.54 -6.49
C TRP A 32 1.34 11.08 -5.34
N VAL A 33 2.44 11.76 -5.67
CA VAL A 33 3.22 12.54 -4.72
C VAL A 33 3.33 13.94 -5.30
N LYS A 34 2.62 14.89 -4.68
CA LYS A 34 2.41 16.24 -5.22
C LYS A 34 1.79 16.15 -6.62
N GLU A 35 2.40 16.74 -7.64
CA GLU A 35 1.92 16.69 -9.03
C GLU A 35 2.55 15.56 -9.86
N THR A 36 3.37 14.69 -9.26
CA THR A 36 4.05 13.59 -9.96
C THR A 36 3.41 12.24 -9.64
N MET A 37 3.07 11.47 -10.67
CA MET A 37 2.68 10.08 -10.52
C MET A 37 3.91 9.22 -10.32
N LEU A 38 3.92 8.44 -9.24
CA LEU A 38 4.93 7.42 -8.97
C LEU A 38 4.36 6.03 -9.25
N THR A 39 5.22 5.20 -9.83
CA THR A 39 4.95 3.78 -10.08
C THR A 39 5.93 2.95 -9.27
N VAL A 40 5.40 2.01 -8.49
CA VAL A 40 6.20 1.09 -7.68
C VAL A 40 5.91 -0.32 -8.17
N PRO A 41 6.82 -0.95 -8.93
CA PRO A 41 6.67 -2.34 -9.36
C PRO A 41 6.78 -3.29 -8.14
N ASP A 42 6.33 -4.53 -8.33
CA ASP A 42 6.45 -5.61 -7.34
C ASP A 42 5.93 -5.24 -5.94
N PHE A 43 4.81 -4.50 -5.86
CA PHE A 43 4.23 -4.06 -4.59
C PHE A 43 3.25 -5.10 -4.04
N PRO A 44 3.36 -5.48 -2.74
CA PRO A 44 2.56 -6.55 -2.17
C PRO A 44 1.07 -6.18 -2.06
N VAL A 45 0.22 -7.05 -2.58
CA VAL A 45 -1.23 -6.92 -2.58
C VAL A 45 -1.88 -8.24 -2.18
N TRP A 46 -2.80 -8.19 -1.24
CA TRP A 46 -3.69 -9.29 -0.88
C TRP A 46 -4.86 -9.30 -1.85
N VAL A 47 -5.04 -10.41 -2.57
CA VAL A 47 -6.13 -10.59 -3.53
C VAL A 47 -7.04 -11.73 -3.07
N CYS A 48 -8.34 -11.47 -2.98
CA CYS A 48 -9.32 -12.51 -2.71
C CYS A 48 -9.47 -13.44 -3.91
N LEU A 49 -9.32 -14.74 -3.69
CA LEU A 49 -9.47 -15.75 -4.75
C LEU A 49 -10.91 -15.97 -5.22
N MET A 50 -11.91 -15.39 -4.55
CA MET A 50 -13.34 -15.58 -4.88
C MET A 50 -14.05 -14.35 -5.42
N CYS A 51 -13.68 -13.14 -4.98
CA CYS A 51 -14.36 -11.91 -5.38
C CYS A 51 -13.42 -10.84 -5.96
N ASP A 52 -12.15 -11.20 -6.18
CA ASP A 52 -11.09 -10.33 -6.68
C ASP A 52 -10.89 -9.02 -5.90
N TYR A 53 -11.37 -8.96 -4.66
CA TYR A 53 -11.08 -7.87 -3.74
C TYR A 53 -9.56 -7.74 -3.53
N LYS A 54 -9.05 -6.52 -3.61
CA LYS A 54 -7.63 -6.23 -3.45
C LYS A 54 -7.43 -5.30 -2.27
N GLU A 55 -6.43 -5.60 -1.47
CA GLU A 55 -5.97 -4.76 -0.36
C GLU A 55 -4.44 -4.76 -0.35
N TYR A 56 -3.83 -3.58 -0.45
CA TYR A 56 -2.38 -3.45 -0.39
C TYR A 56 -1.87 -3.68 1.05
N ASP A 57 -0.69 -4.28 1.21
CA ASP A 57 -0.14 -4.51 2.56
C ASP A 57 0.14 -3.18 3.27
N ALA A 58 -0.57 -2.94 4.38
CA ALA A 58 -0.47 -1.69 5.13
C ALA A 58 0.96 -1.37 5.60
N ARG A 59 1.78 -2.40 5.87
CA ARG A 59 3.19 -2.21 6.28
C ARG A 59 4.03 -1.73 5.10
N ALA A 60 3.78 -2.26 3.91
CA ALA A 60 4.46 -1.83 2.69
C ALA A 60 4.08 -0.38 2.32
N ILE A 61 2.82 0.00 2.52
CA ILE A 61 2.37 1.40 2.35
C ILE A 61 3.08 2.32 3.35
N ALA A 62 3.08 1.96 4.64
CA ALA A 62 3.74 2.78 5.66
C ALA A 62 5.24 2.94 5.40
N TRP A 63 5.91 1.88 4.97
CA TRP A 63 7.31 1.94 4.56
C TRP A 63 7.52 2.87 3.35
N LEU A 64 6.67 2.75 2.32
CA LEU A 64 6.74 3.60 1.14
C LEU A 64 6.57 5.08 1.52
N GLN A 65 5.60 5.41 2.35
CA GLN A 65 5.39 6.77 2.86
C GLN A 65 6.65 7.31 3.54
N HIS A 66 7.27 6.51 4.42
CA HIS A 66 8.50 6.90 5.10
C HIS A 66 9.69 7.12 4.13
N VAL A 67 9.78 6.34 3.06
CA VAL A 67 10.79 6.56 2.00
C VAL A 67 10.52 7.86 1.24
N LEU A 68 9.27 8.13 0.90
CA LEU A 68 8.86 9.34 0.17
C LEU A 68 9.09 10.60 1.01
N GLU A 69 8.77 10.57 2.30
CA GLU A 69 9.00 11.70 3.22
C GLU A 69 10.49 12.03 3.37
N ARG A 70 11.36 11.02 3.47
CA ARG A 70 12.82 11.24 3.54
C ARG A 70 13.38 11.86 2.27
N ARG A 71 12.88 11.42 1.10
CA ARG A 71 13.26 12.02 -0.19
C ARG A 71 12.90 13.50 -0.25
N ASP A 72 11.71 13.86 0.25
CA ASP A 72 11.26 15.25 0.33
C ASP A 72 12.10 16.09 1.30
N GLN A 73 12.53 15.53 2.44
CA GLN A 73 13.41 16.23 3.40
C GLN A 73 14.81 16.47 2.84
N GLN A 74 15.37 15.52 2.07
CA GLN A 74 16.67 15.69 1.43
C GLN A 74 16.68 16.91 0.47
N THR A 75 15.56 17.21 -0.19
CA THR A 75 15.43 18.41 -1.04
C THR A 75 15.26 19.72 -0.26
N ARG A 76 14.98 19.67 1.05
CA ARG A 76 14.76 20.85 1.91
C ARG A 76 15.95 21.25 2.77
N VAL A 77 17.03 20.48 2.78
CA VAL A 77 18.24 20.85 3.53
C VAL A 77 18.86 22.15 3.00
N ASP A 78 18.46 22.64 1.82
CA ASP A 78 18.86 23.95 1.31
C ASP A 78 17.94 25.12 1.73
N GLN A 79 16.70 24.91 2.17
CA GLN A 79 15.82 26.03 2.55
C GLN A 79 14.88 25.65 3.69
N GLY A 80 15.23 26.12 4.88
CA GLY A 80 14.39 26.04 6.06
C GLY A 80 13.07 26.77 5.85
N THR A 81 11.96 26.03 5.83
CA THR A 81 10.65 26.38 6.42
C THR A 81 9.80 25.11 6.41
N SER A 82 9.19 24.77 7.55
CA SER A 82 8.45 23.52 7.78
C SER A 82 7.04 23.57 7.16
N PRO A 83 6.60 22.63 6.30
CA PRO A 83 5.23 22.61 5.81
C PRO A 83 4.38 21.51 6.47
N LYS A 84 3.15 21.89 6.81
CA LYS A 84 2.08 21.00 7.30
C LYS A 84 1.80 19.89 6.27
N ILE A 85 1.84 18.64 6.72
CA ILE A 85 1.44 17.47 5.93
C ILE A 85 -0.07 17.29 6.11
N GLN A 86 -0.83 17.32 5.01
CA GLN A 86 -2.26 17.02 5.00
C GLN A 86 -2.45 15.62 4.39
N TYR A 87 -2.92 14.68 5.21
CA TYR A 87 -3.15 13.29 4.82
C TYR A 87 -4.36 13.19 3.88
N TYR A 88 -4.14 12.71 2.65
CA TYR A 88 -5.24 12.26 1.79
C TYR A 88 -5.66 10.85 2.23
N SER A 89 -6.78 10.76 2.95
CA SER A 89 -7.46 9.49 3.20
C SER A 89 -8.39 9.24 2.01
N PRO A 90 -8.12 8.24 1.14
CA PRO A 90 -9.07 7.91 0.09
C PRO A 90 -10.35 7.41 0.75
N ALA A 91 -11.45 8.15 0.56
CA ALA A 91 -12.77 7.74 1.02
C ALA A 91 -13.10 6.32 0.47
N PRO A 92 -13.76 5.45 1.26
CA PRO A 92 -13.95 4.03 0.94
C PRO A 92 -14.89 3.74 -0.26
N ASN A 93 -15.17 4.71 -1.13
CA ASN A 93 -16.23 4.65 -2.13
C ASN A 93 -15.96 5.52 -3.37
N SER A 94 -14.72 5.51 -3.89
CA SER A 94 -14.46 5.93 -5.27
C SER A 94 -14.64 4.74 -6.23
N PHE A 95 -15.87 4.55 -6.70
CA PHE A 95 -16.17 3.75 -7.87
C PHE A 95 -15.50 4.41 -9.09
N PHE A 96 -14.42 3.83 -9.60
CA PHE A 96 -13.92 4.18 -10.92
C PHE A 96 -14.75 3.43 -11.97
N THR A 97 -15.78 4.10 -12.49
CA THR A 97 -16.39 3.74 -13.78
C THR A 97 -15.45 4.24 -14.87
N ILE A 98 -14.91 3.32 -15.68
CA ILE A 98 -14.29 3.67 -16.97
C ILE A 98 -15.43 3.59 -17.99
N ASN A 99 -15.69 4.72 -18.64
CA ASN A 99 -16.58 4.84 -19.79
C ASN A 99 -15.79 4.51 -21.07
#